data_AF-A0A661SPP7-F1
#
_entry.id   AF-A0A661SPP7-F1
#
_cell.length_a   1.000
_cell.length_b   1.000
_cell.length_c   1.000
_cell.angle_alpha   90.00
_cell.angle_beta   90.00
_cell.angle_gamma   90.00
#
_symmetry.space_group_name_H-M   'P 1'
#
loop_
_entity.id
_entity.type
_entity.pdbx_description
1 polymer ?
#
loop_
_entity_poly.entity_id
_entity_poly.type
_entity_poly.pdbx_seq_one_letter_code
_entity_poly.pdbx_strand_id
1 'polypeptide(L)'
;KKSVSPDNLDKKQFHELQQAAIISVNKEIDVLSQMVIQEKNLPNLEVALGRLQGIVDRIRTSGLSGVEQTAPFHDRIGSHFTHVHISDYKRLRNIDISLISRINLFTGINNSGKTSLLEALYLLCCQNDFSGLLEVVRRRGKVPEDKISPEWFFEQLPTLIRISGIFDHTDTSLQIRHYKEENSEIDKSRYLESVEISSDFGGSRQESLTRIFKGRNRETRALGSKILCPTVFSSPFFLNEPHRHTLYYAKSVRSKAKQKIVNFIRRNIVPTIENIELADEWHRFLVTDSICDKAPDLTEYGEGLQRIFFISLLFASAQNGVVLIDEFENAIHTDMIADFARFIYDLAELFNTQVFLTSHSKECIDAFVMNIPKVKDLSACALVKDGRNIAVREFSGPEFRKLVRAGNVDLRRAR
;
A
#
# COMPACT_ATOMS: atom_id res chain seq x y z
N LYS A 1 13.21 30.74 -40.18
CA LYS A 1 12.91 30.24 -38.81
C LYS A 1 12.77 28.72 -38.90
N LYS A 2 13.86 27.98 -38.61
CA LYS A 2 13.86 26.51 -38.65
C LYS A 2 13.15 25.99 -37.39
N SER A 3 12.08 25.22 -37.57
CA SER A 3 11.38 24.48 -36.54
C SER A 3 12.31 23.40 -35.97
N VAL A 4 12.63 23.49 -34.70
CA VAL A 4 13.36 22.44 -33.96
C VAL A 4 12.38 21.30 -33.70
N SER A 5 12.73 20.09 -34.13
CA SER A 5 11.94 18.88 -33.89
C SER A 5 11.89 18.54 -32.38
N PRO A 6 10.78 18.01 -31.85
CA PRO A 6 10.63 17.62 -30.44
C PRO A 6 11.73 16.66 -29.94
N ASP A 7 12.23 15.78 -30.82
CA ASP A 7 13.34 14.83 -30.55
C ASP A 7 14.66 15.50 -30.14
N ASN A 8 14.93 16.71 -30.65
CA ASN A 8 16.14 17.45 -30.28
C ASN A 8 16.01 18.14 -28.92
N LEU A 9 14.78 18.38 -28.45
CA LEU A 9 14.52 18.88 -27.10
C LEU A 9 14.69 17.76 -26.07
N ASP A 10 14.22 16.56 -26.38
CA ASP A 10 14.30 15.38 -25.48
C ASP A 10 15.74 14.87 -25.31
N LYS A 11 16.54 14.82 -26.38
CA LYS A 11 17.99 14.53 -26.26
C LYS A 11 18.73 15.58 -25.42
N LYS A 12 18.30 16.84 -25.51
CA LYS A 12 18.90 17.95 -24.76
C LYS A 12 18.51 17.89 -23.28
N GLN A 13 17.25 17.62 -22.95
CA GLN A 13 16.80 17.39 -21.58
C GLN A 13 17.44 16.15 -20.94
N PHE A 14 17.60 15.06 -21.69
CA PHE A 14 18.29 13.88 -21.19
C PHE A 14 19.78 14.16 -20.91
N HIS A 15 20.44 14.91 -21.80
CA HIS A 15 21.82 15.35 -21.60
C HIS A 15 21.95 16.33 -20.42
N GLU A 16 20.98 17.21 -20.21
CA GLU A 16 20.91 18.13 -19.06
C GLU A 16 20.70 17.37 -17.73
N LEU A 17 19.85 16.34 -17.72
CA LEU A 17 19.65 15.47 -16.55
C LEU A 17 20.89 14.63 -16.25
N GLN A 18 21.57 14.11 -17.27
CA GLN A 18 22.86 13.43 -17.09
C GLN A 18 23.95 14.38 -16.57
N GLN A 19 24.02 15.60 -17.10
CA GLN A 19 24.95 16.61 -16.59
C GLN A 19 24.62 16.99 -15.15
N ALA A 20 23.35 17.16 -14.79
CA ALA A 20 22.93 17.45 -13.43
C ALA A 20 23.28 16.32 -12.45
N ALA A 21 23.13 15.06 -12.87
CA ALA A 21 23.55 13.90 -12.08
C ALA A 21 25.06 13.84 -11.92
N ILE A 22 25.83 14.06 -12.98
CA ILE A 22 27.30 14.12 -12.94
C ILE A 22 27.79 15.26 -12.04
N ILE A 23 27.18 16.44 -12.13
CA ILE A 23 27.48 17.59 -11.28
C ILE A 23 27.15 17.26 -9.81
N SER A 24 26.03 16.60 -9.54
CA SER A 24 25.66 16.19 -8.18
C SER A 24 26.64 15.16 -7.61
N VAL A 25 27.06 14.18 -8.42
CA VAL A 25 28.06 13.17 -7.99
C VAL A 25 29.41 13.83 -7.75
N ASN A 26 29.87 14.69 -8.66
CA ASN A 26 31.14 15.41 -8.51
C ASN A 26 31.13 16.31 -7.28
N LYS A 27 30.01 17.00 -6.99
CA LYS A 27 29.87 17.82 -5.78
C LYS A 27 29.95 16.98 -4.51
N GLU A 28 29.37 15.78 -4.48
CA GLU A 28 29.48 14.88 -3.32
C GLU A 28 30.89 14.28 -3.21
N ILE A 29 31.56 13.95 -4.33
CA ILE A 29 32.97 13.54 -4.34
C ILE A 29 33.88 14.67 -3.82
N ASP A 30 33.60 15.92 -4.19
CA ASP A 30 34.33 17.09 -3.68
C ASP A 30 34.10 17.26 -2.17
N VAL A 31 32.87 17.13 -1.69
CA VAL A 31 32.55 17.15 -0.25
C VAL A 31 33.27 16.04 0.50
N LEU A 32 33.29 14.82 -0.04
CA LEU A 32 33.98 13.67 0.54
C LEU A 32 35.51 13.83 0.52
N SER A 33 36.07 14.40 -0.54
CA SER A 33 37.52 14.62 -0.66
C SER A 33 38.04 15.72 0.27
N GLN A 34 37.17 16.65 0.69
CA GLN A 34 37.46 17.69 1.68
C GLN A 34 37.26 17.21 3.12
N MET A 35 36.61 16.06 3.34
CA MET A 35 36.40 15.50 4.66
C MET A 35 37.61 14.68 5.11
N VAL A 36 38.22 15.10 6.22
CA VAL A 36 39.19 14.27 6.94
C VAL A 36 38.42 13.12 7.59
N ILE A 37 38.77 11.87 7.27
CA ILE A 37 38.13 10.66 7.81
C ILE A 37 38.41 10.60 9.32
N GLN A 38 37.44 11.08 10.10
CA GLN A 38 37.44 11.13 11.57
C GLN A 38 36.02 10.87 12.07
N GLU A 39 35.88 10.25 13.23
CA GLU A 39 34.60 9.82 13.83
C GLU A 39 33.56 10.95 13.93
N LYS A 40 34.02 12.19 14.19
CA LYS A 40 33.17 13.39 14.24
C LYS A 40 32.44 13.74 12.93
N ASN A 41 32.89 13.21 11.80
CA ASN A 41 32.33 13.49 10.48
C ASN A 41 31.38 12.37 9.99
N LEU A 42 31.16 11.33 10.80
CA LEU A 42 30.33 10.17 10.47
C LEU A 42 28.90 10.54 10.02
N PRO A 43 28.17 11.47 10.68
CA PRO A 43 26.82 11.84 10.23
C PRO A 43 26.80 12.46 8.83
N ASN A 44 27.84 13.20 8.47
CA ASN A 44 27.93 13.82 7.14
C ASN A 44 28.33 12.79 6.07
N LEU A 45 29.16 11.80 6.44
CA LEU A 45 29.49 10.66 5.59
C LEU A 45 28.28 9.76 5.32
N GLU A 46 27.43 9.51 6.32
CA GLU A 46 26.18 8.77 6.17
C GLU A 46 25.17 9.51 5.28
N VAL A 47 25.07 10.83 5.42
CA VAL A 47 24.22 11.66 4.53
C VAL A 47 24.73 11.62 3.09
N ALA A 48 26.04 11.72 2.87
CA ALA A 48 26.63 11.60 1.53
C ALA A 48 26.44 10.19 0.94
N LEU A 49 26.61 9.14 1.76
CA LEU A 49 26.36 7.75 1.39
C LEU A 49 24.90 7.54 0.99
N GLY A 50 23.93 8.04 1.76
CA GLY A 50 22.51 7.92 1.45
C GLY A 50 22.12 8.66 0.16
N ARG A 51 22.76 9.80 -0.13
CA ARG A 51 22.58 10.51 -1.41
C ARG A 51 23.18 9.73 -2.58
N LEU A 52 24.38 9.18 -2.41
CA LEU A 52 25.03 8.35 -3.42
C LEU A 52 24.27 7.05 -3.66
N GLN A 53 23.77 6.39 -2.61
CA GLN A 53 22.86 5.25 -2.71
C GLN A 53 21.59 5.63 -3.47
N GLY A 54 20.95 6.76 -3.15
CA GLY A 54 19.80 7.24 -3.93
C GLY A 54 20.12 7.55 -5.40
N ILE A 55 21.34 7.97 -5.73
CA ILE A 55 21.79 8.11 -7.13
C ILE A 55 22.02 6.73 -7.77
N VAL A 56 22.68 5.81 -7.05
CA VAL A 56 22.96 4.45 -7.49
C VAL A 56 21.67 3.66 -7.69
N ASP A 57 20.67 3.80 -6.83
CA ASP A 57 19.36 3.16 -6.95
C ASP A 57 18.60 3.69 -8.16
N ARG A 58 18.68 5.01 -8.43
CA ARG A 58 18.14 5.61 -9.68
C ARG A 58 18.86 5.11 -10.95
N ILE A 59 20.10 4.65 -10.83
CA ILE A 59 20.93 4.16 -11.96
C ILE A 59 20.82 2.63 -12.11
N ARG A 60 20.70 1.88 -11.01
CA ARG A 60 20.58 0.41 -10.97
C ARG A 60 19.25 -0.09 -11.47
N THR A 61 18.26 0.78 -11.58
CA THR A 61 16.95 0.44 -12.12
C THR A 61 17.01 0.35 -13.64
N SER A 62 17.55 -0.78 -14.12
CA SER A 62 17.23 -1.41 -15.39
C SER A 62 15.88 -2.16 -15.31
N GLY A 63 14.94 -1.65 -14.52
CA GLY A 63 13.67 -2.28 -14.16
C GLY A 63 12.48 -1.30 -14.15
N LEU A 64 11.31 -1.84 -13.84
CA LEU A 64 10.03 -1.13 -13.78
C LEU A 64 9.90 -0.32 -12.48
N SER A 65 10.87 0.51 -12.08
CA SER A 65 10.65 1.49 -11.00
C SER A 65 10.84 2.89 -11.55
N GLY A 66 10.02 3.81 -11.06
CA GLY A 66 9.96 5.21 -11.51
C GLY A 66 9.53 6.08 -10.34
N VAL A 67 9.56 7.40 -10.56
CA VAL A 67 9.33 8.39 -9.50
C VAL A 67 7.91 8.27 -8.95
N GLU A 68 7.78 7.92 -7.67
CA GLU A 68 6.52 7.97 -6.92
C GLU A 68 6.00 9.42 -6.86
N GLN A 69 4.77 9.64 -7.32
CA GLN A 69 4.05 10.92 -7.18
C GLN A 69 2.83 10.67 -6.29
N THR A 70 2.89 11.10 -5.03
CA THR A 70 1.99 10.61 -3.95
C THR A 70 1.16 11.70 -3.27
N ALA A 71 0.97 12.85 -3.93
CA ALA A 71 0.13 13.90 -3.36
C ALA A 71 -1.36 13.49 -3.43
N PRO A 72 -2.09 13.43 -2.29
CA PRO A 72 -3.51 13.13 -2.31
C PRO A 72 -4.33 14.26 -2.94
N PHE A 73 -5.54 13.95 -3.42
CA PHE A 73 -6.49 14.96 -3.92
C PHE A 73 -6.92 15.97 -2.85
N HIS A 74 -7.06 15.51 -1.60
CA HIS A 74 -7.44 16.32 -0.46
C HIS A 74 -6.51 16.08 0.73
N ASP A 75 -6.22 17.16 1.47
CA ASP A 75 -5.45 17.09 2.72
C ASP A 75 -6.30 16.60 3.91
N ARG A 76 -7.63 16.65 3.79
CA ARG A 76 -8.59 16.20 4.80
C ARG A 76 -9.68 15.40 4.11
N ILE A 77 -9.97 14.23 4.66
CA ILE A 77 -10.99 13.29 4.17
C ILE A 77 -12.10 13.28 5.21
N GLY A 78 -13.30 13.70 4.82
CA GLY A 78 -14.48 13.75 5.69
C GLY A 78 -15.13 12.37 5.81
N SER A 79 -15.30 11.69 4.67
CA SER A 79 -15.78 10.32 4.55
C SER A 79 -14.88 9.52 3.61
N HIS A 80 -14.57 8.27 3.95
CA HIS A 80 -13.87 7.36 3.04
C HIS A 80 -14.83 6.76 2.00
N PHE A 81 -14.60 5.52 1.56
CA PHE A 81 -15.53 4.85 0.65
C PHE A 81 -16.88 4.61 1.31
N THR A 82 -17.93 4.94 0.56
CA THR A 82 -19.31 4.60 0.90
C THR A 82 -19.91 3.59 -0.07
N HIS A 83 -19.32 3.49 -1.28
CA HIS A 83 -19.72 2.56 -2.31
C HIS A 83 -18.53 2.19 -3.18
N VAL A 84 -18.45 0.94 -3.61
CA VAL A 84 -17.45 0.44 -4.55
C VAL A 84 -18.10 -0.53 -5.52
N HIS A 85 -17.82 -0.32 -6.80
CA HIS A 85 -18.31 -1.12 -7.90
C HIS A 85 -17.16 -1.61 -8.77
N ILE A 86 -17.04 -2.92 -8.95
CA ILE A 86 -16.04 -3.57 -9.80
C ILE A 86 -16.75 -4.14 -11.01
N SER A 87 -16.71 -3.39 -12.11
CA SER A 87 -17.26 -3.87 -13.38
C SER A 87 -16.41 -5.01 -13.93
N ASP A 88 -15.08 -4.85 -13.92
CA ASP A 88 -14.15 -5.82 -14.50
C ASP A 88 -12.85 -5.89 -13.72
N TYR A 89 -12.63 -7.00 -13.02
CA TYR A 89 -11.31 -7.33 -12.50
C TYR A 89 -11.17 -8.84 -12.24
N LYS A 90 -10.34 -9.51 -13.04
CA LYS A 90 -10.11 -10.97 -12.93
C LYS A 90 -11.45 -11.75 -12.96
N ARG A 91 -11.83 -12.40 -11.85
CA ARG A 91 -13.08 -13.15 -11.68
C ARG A 91 -14.24 -12.31 -11.14
N LEU A 92 -13.96 -11.09 -10.67
CA LEU A 92 -14.96 -10.16 -10.20
C LEU A 92 -15.53 -9.44 -11.42
N ARG A 93 -16.82 -9.68 -11.69
CA ARG A 93 -17.56 -9.08 -12.79
C ARG A 93 -18.85 -8.51 -12.21
N ASN A 94 -19.07 -7.22 -12.44
CA ASN A 94 -20.26 -6.51 -11.98
C ASN A 94 -20.54 -6.72 -10.47
N ILE A 95 -19.51 -6.57 -9.64
CA ILE A 95 -19.62 -6.68 -8.19
C ILE A 95 -19.93 -5.32 -7.60
N ASP A 96 -21.00 -5.24 -6.82
CA ASP A 96 -21.45 -4.02 -6.16
C ASP A 96 -21.36 -4.18 -4.63
N ILE A 97 -20.76 -3.21 -3.96
CA ILE A 97 -20.60 -3.18 -2.51
C ILE A 97 -21.07 -1.81 -2.03
N SER A 98 -22.22 -1.79 -1.39
CA SER A 98 -22.93 -0.59 -0.95
C SER A 98 -22.89 -0.38 0.55
N LEU A 99 -22.63 -1.45 1.30
CA LEU A 99 -22.65 -1.45 2.75
C LEU A 99 -21.21 -1.43 3.29
N ILE A 100 -20.58 -0.27 3.16
CA ILE A 100 -19.21 -0.02 3.60
C ILE A 100 -19.23 0.75 4.92
N SER A 101 -18.40 0.33 5.88
CA SER A 101 -18.25 0.94 7.20
C SER A 101 -16.78 1.29 7.47
N ARG A 102 -16.44 1.65 8.72
CA ARG A 102 -15.03 1.89 9.10
C ARG A 102 -14.21 0.61 9.04
N ILE A 103 -14.75 -0.50 9.53
CA ILE A 103 -14.15 -1.83 9.47
C ILE A 103 -15.01 -2.71 8.57
N ASN A 104 -14.41 -3.30 7.54
CA ASN A 104 -15.10 -4.09 6.53
C ASN A 104 -14.47 -5.49 6.47
N LEU A 105 -15.26 -6.52 6.78
CA LEU A 105 -14.80 -7.91 6.74
C LEU A 105 -15.24 -8.59 5.46
N PHE A 106 -14.29 -9.03 4.64
CA PHE A 106 -14.54 -9.82 3.45
C PHE A 106 -14.27 -11.30 3.70
N THR A 107 -15.29 -12.11 3.48
CA THR A 107 -15.23 -13.55 3.70
C THR A 107 -15.74 -14.34 2.50
N GLY A 108 -15.62 -15.66 2.55
CA GLY A 108 -16.02 -16.58 1.49
C GLY A 108 -15.04 -17.73 1.36
N ILE A 109 -15.40 -18.71 0.55
CA ILE A 109 -14.57 -19.90 0.30
C ILE A 109 -13.22 -19.55 -0.37
N ASN A 110 -12.29 -20.50 -0.36
CA ASN A 110 -11.02 -20.34 -1.08
C ASN A 110 -11.28 -20.04 -2.55
N ASN A 111 -10.46 -19.14 -3.12
CA ASN A 111 -10.53 -18.75 -4.52
C ASN A 111 -11.85 -18.04 -4.93
N SER A 112 -12.55 -17.41 -3.98
CA SER A 112 -13.74 -16.58 -4.21
C SER A 112 -13.43 -15.16 -4.70
N GLY A 113 -12.17 -14.72 -4.68
CA GLY A 113 -11.75 -13.40 -5.14
C GLY A 113 -11.50 -12.36 -4.05
N LYS A 114 -11.42 -12.75 -2.77
CA LYS A 114 -11.15 -11.85 -1.62
C LYS A 114 -9.90 -10.97 -1.81
N THR A 115 -8.74 -11.57 -2.07
CA THR A 115 -7.52 -10.81 -2.38
C THR A 115 -7.72 -9.88 -3.56
N SER A 116 -8.43 -10.33 -4.60
CA SER A 116 -8.73 -9.49 -5.77
C SER A 116 -9.67 -8.33 -5.50
N LEU A 117 -10.50 -8.44 -4.47
CA LEU A 117 -11.30 -7.32 -3.99
C LEU A 117 -10.43 -6.26 -3.32
N LEU A 118 -9.48 -6.67 -2.45
CA LEU A 118 -8.52 -5.75 -1.85
C LEU A 118 -7.59 -5.12 -2.89
N GLU A 119 -7.10 -5.89 -3.86
CA GLU A 119 -6.31 -5.38 -4.98
C GLU A 119 -7.07 -4.30 -5.78
N ALA A 120 -8.37 -4.50 -6.03
CA ALA A 120 -9.20 -3.52 -6.73
C ALA A 120 -9.35 -2.22 -5.92
N LEU A 121 -9.62 -2.31 -4.61
CA LEU A 121 -9.67 -1.16 -3.71
C LEU A 121 -8.33 -0.41 -3.68
N TYR A 122 -7.22 -1.15 -3.61
CA TYR A 122 -5.88 -0.58 -3.62
C TYR A 122 -5.61 0.21 -4.91
N LEU A 123 -5.90 -0.39 -6.07
CA LEU A 123 -5.74 0.26 -7.37
C LEU A 123 -6.59 1.52 -7.46
N LEU A 124 -7.85 1.47 -7.02
CA LEU A 124 -8.73 2.64 -7.00
C LEU A 124 -8.15 3.77 -6.13
N CYS A 125 -7.53 3.46 -5.00
CA CYS A 125 -6.85 4.47 -4.18
C CYS A 125 -5.62 5.07 -4.86
N CYS A 126 -4.83 4.24 -5.56
CA CYS A 126 -3.63 4.65 -6.29
C CYS A 126 -3.92 5.45 -7.58
N GLN A 127 -5.16 5.41 -8.08
CA GLN A 127 -5.58 6.17 -9.27
C GLN A 127 -4.66 5.85 -10.48
N ASN A 128 -4.12 6.86 -11.16
CA ASN A 128 -3.28 6.68 -12.34
C ASN A 128 -1.80 6.37 -12.04
N ASP A 129 -1.45 6.08 -10.78
CA ASP A 129 -0.09 5.70 -10.41
C ASP A 129 0.23 4.26 -10.85
N PHE A 130 1.14 4.14 -11.82
CA PHE A 130 1.62 2.86 -12.34
C PHE A 130 2.35 2.02 -11.27
N SER A 131 2.98 2.66 -10.27
CA SER A 131 3.63 1.95 -9.17
C SER A 131 2.62 1.15 -8.33
N GLY A 132 1.38 1.65 -8.21
CA GLY A 132 0.29 0.90 -7.59
C GLY A 132 -0.03 -0.41 -8.33
N LEU A 133 -0.03 -0.39 -9.66
CA LEU A 133 -0.25 -1.60 -10.46
C LEU A 133 0.87 -2.63 -10.29
N LEU A 134 2.12 -2.15 -10.27
CA LEU A 134 3.27 -3.02 -10.02
C LEU A 134 3.23 -3.68 -8.66
N GLU A 135 2.89 -2.92 -7.61
CA GLU A 135 2.81 -3.45 -6.25
C GLU A 135 1.79 -4.60 -6.16
N VAL A 136 0.65 -4.49 -6.85
CA VAL A 136 -0.34 -5.58 -6.90
C VAL A 136 0.23 -6.84 -7.57
N VAL A 137 0.88 -6.69 -8.72
CA VAL A 137 1.47 -7.83 -9.44
C VAL A 137 2.60 -8.47 -8.63
N ARG A 138 3.47 -7.64 -8.04
CA ARG A 138 4.59 -8.04 -7.20
C ARG A 138 4.14 -8.89 -6.01
N ARG A 139 3.15 -8.39 -5.26
CA ARG A 139 2.57 -9.08 -4.10
C ARG A 139 2.06 -10.45 -4.45
N ARG A 140 1.37 -10.55 -5.58
CA ARG A 140 0.80 -11.81 -6.04
C ARG A 140 1.86 -12.83 -6.44
N GLY A 141 2.92 -12.37 -7.10
CA GLY A 141 4.05 -13.22 -7.47
C GLY A 141 4.97 -13.58 -6.30
N LYS A 142 4.85 -12.89 -5.15
CA LYS A 142 5.81 -12.95 -4.04
C LYS A 142 7.24 -12.68 -4.51
N VAL A 143 7.39 -11.77 -5.47
CA VAL A 143 8.67 -11.41 -6.08
C VAL A 143 9.20 -10.12 -5.44
N PRO A 144 10.52 -9.99 -5.19
CA PRO A 144 11.13 -8.71 -4.87
C PRO A 144 10.94 -7.66 -5.99
N GLU A 145 10.91 -6.37 -5.64
CA GLU A 145 10.63 -5.27 -6.59
C GLU A 145 11.62 -5.24 -7.77
N ASP A 146 12.89 -5.57 -7.51
CA ASP A 146 13.99 -5.59 -8.46
C ASP A 146 13.99 -6.81 -9.39
N LYS A 147 13.08 -7.79 -9.20
CA LYS A 147 13.08 -9.08 -9.91
C LYS A 147 11.88 -9.32 -10.81
N ILE A 148 11.00 -8.32 -10.98
CA ILE A 148 9.82 -8.46 -11.86
C ILE A 148 10.28 -8.35 -13.33
N SER A 149 10.20 -9.44 -14.08
CA SER A 149 10.42 -9.37 -15.53
C SER A 149 9.22 -8.72 -16.22
N PRO A 150 9.44 -7.84 -17.20
CA PRO A 150 8.38 -7.23 -18.00
C PRO A 150 7.43 -8.23 -18.65
N GLU A 151 7.93 -9.36 -19.14
CA GLU A 151 7.12 -10.39 -19.79
C GLU A 151 6.15 -11.04 -18.80
N TRP A 152 6.65 -11.43 -17.62
CA TRP A 152 5.81 -12.03 -16.58
C TRP A 152 4.79 -11.03 -16.04
N PHE A 153 5.14 -9.74 -15.95
CA PHE A 153 4.20 -8.69 -15.56
C PHE A 153 2.94 -8.68 -16.44
N PHE A 154 3.07 -8.77 -17.76
CA PHE A 154 1.93 -8.81 -18.67
C PHE A 154 1.13 -10.12 -18.58
N GLU A 155 1.78 -11.25 -18.29
CA GLU A 155 1.07 -12.52 -18.04
C GLU A 155 0.13 -12.45 -16.81
N GLN A 156 0.43 -11.58 -15.85
CA GLN A 156 -0.38 -11.41 -14.64
C GLN A 156 -1.52 -10.40 -14.81
N LEU A 157 -1.47 -9.55 -15.83
CA LEU A 157 -2.45 -8.49 -16.04
C LEU A 157 -3.67 -8.99 -16.84
N PRO A 158 -4.90 -8.66 -16.40
CA PRO A 158 -6.07 -8.79 -17.25
C PRO A 158 -6.06 -7.70 -18.33
N THR A 159 -6.67 -8.00 -19.48
CA THR A 159 -6.76 -7.07 -20.62
C THR A 159 -7.42 -5.74 -20.28
N LEU A 160 -8.41 -5.77 -19.40
CA LEU A 160 -9.16 -4.60 -18.96
C LEU A 160 -9.50 -4.71 -17.47
N ILE A 161 -9.28 -3.60 -16.77
CA ILE A 161 -9.69 -3.38 -15.38
C ILE A 161 -10.61 -2.16 -15.36
N ARG A 162 -11.79 -2.28 -14.74
CA ARG A 162 -12.72 -1.17 -14.50
C ARG A 162 -13.28 -1.24 -13.10
N ILE A 163 -12.99 -0.20 -12.33
CA ILE A 163 -13.36 -0.07 -10.92
C ILE A 163 -13.88 1.36 -10.73
N SER A 164 -14.94 1.51 -9.94
CA SER A 164 -15.55 2.79 -9.61
C SER A 164 -16.04 2.78 -8.16
N GLY A 165 -16.38 3.95 -7.62
CA GLY A 165 -16.90 4.06 -6.28
C GLY A 165 -17.22 5.49 -5.89
N ILE A 166 -17.66 5.68 -4.66
CA ILE A 166 -17.91 6.98 -4.05
C ILE A 166 -16.96 7.14 -2.86
N PHE A 167 -16.05 8.11 -2.94
CA PHE A 167 -15.08 8.44 -1.91
C PHE A 167 -15.24 9.92 -1.54
N ASP A 168 -15.37 10.21 -0.25
CA ASP A 168 -15.61 11.57 0.25
C ASP A 168 -16.78 12.28 -0.47
N HIS A 169 -17.90 11.56 -0.60
CA HIS A 169 -19.11 11.99 -1.30
C HIS A 169 -18.92 12.36 -2.78
N THR A 170 -17.82 11.94 -3.37
CA THR A 170 -17.43 12.26 -4.74
C THR A 170 -17.23 10.98 -5.54
N ASP A 171 -17.73 10.97 -6.76
CA ASP A 171 -17.54 9.83 -7.66
C ASP A 171 -16.07 9.68 -8.04
N THR A 172 -15.60 8.43 -8.04
CA THR A 172 -14.28 8.06 -8.54
C THR A 172 -14.38 6.88 -9.51
N SER A 173 -13.52 6.89 -10.53
CA SER A 173 -13.37 5.76 -11.44
C SER A 173 -11.93 5.54 -11.83
N LEU A 174 -11.63 4.29 -12.18
CA LEU A 174 -10.33 3.82 -12.64
C LEU A 174 -10.54 2.82 -13.77
N GLN A 175 -9.83 3.04 -14.86
CA GLN A 175 -9.69 2.12 -15.97
C GLN A 175 -8.22 1.85 -16.26
N ILE A 176 -7.85 0.57 -16.33
CA ILE A 176 -6.51 0.14 -16.75
C ILE A 176 -6.65 -0.78 -17.95
N ARG A 177 -5.89 -0.53 -19.00
CA ARG A 177 -5.77 -1.42 -20.16
C ARG A 177 -4.31 -1.56 -20.57
N HIS A 178 -3.95 -2.73 -21.08
CA HIS A 178 -2.66 -2.93 -21.73
C HIS A 178 -2.86 -3.41 -23.17
N TYR A 179 -1.99 -2.97 -24.06
CA TYR A 179 -2.09 -3.26 -25.49
C TYR A 179 -0.76 -3.03 -26.20
N LYS A 180 -0.59 -3.65 -27.37
CA LYS A 180 0.52 -3.37 -28.27
C LYS A 180 0.20 -2.15 -29.14
N GLU A 181 1.03 -1.12 -29.05
CA GLU A 181 0.95 0.06 -29.93
C GLU A 181 1.35 -0.31 -31.36
N GLU A 182 0.57 0.15 -32.34
CA GLU A 182 0.86 -0.07 -33.77
C GLU A 182 1.82 1.01 -34.36
N ASN A 183 2.09 2.07 -33.59
CA ASN A 183 2.85 3.25 -34.03
C ASN A 183 4.24 2.89 -34.60
N SER A 184 4.55 3.42 -35.77
CA SER A 184 5.84 3.24 -36.47
C SER A 184 7.01 3.97 -35.83
N GLU A 185 6.77 4.97 -34.97
CA GLU A 185 7.81 5.76 -34.31
C GLU A 185 8.42 5.10 -33.07
N ILE A 186 7.82 4.00 -32.60
CA ILE A 186 8.32 3.26 -31.43
C ILE A 186 9.40 2.28 -31.90
N ASP A 187 10.52 2.21 -31.16
CA ASP A 187 11.52 1.16 -31.37
C ASP A 187 10.92 -0.23 -31.09
N LYS A 188 10.44 -0.87 -32.17
CA LYS A 188 9.77 -2.18 -32.12
C LYS A 188 10.71 -3.33 -31.73
N SER A 189 12.03 -3.13 -31.71
CA SER A 189 12.98 -4.21 -31.45
C SER A 189 12.94 -4.71 -30.00
N ARG A 190 12.61 -3.82 -29.05
CA ARG A 190 12.54 -4.12 -27.61
C ARG A 190 11.20 -3.79 -26.98
N TYR A 191 10.30 -3.14 -27.70
CA TYR A 191 8.97 -2.82 -27.21
C TYR A 191 8.17 -4.09 -26.90
N LEU A 192 7.54 -4.12 -25.74
CA LEU A 192 6.64 -5.22 -25.34
C LEU A 192 5.20 -4.78 -25.53
N GLU A 193 4.67 -4.03 -24.56
CA GLU A 193 3.33 -3.47 -24.59
C GLU A 193 3.29 -2.15 -23.81
N SER A 194 2.17 -1.44 -23.95
CA SER A 194 1.90 -0.21 -23.23
C SER A 194 0.74 -0.41 -22.28
N VAL A 195 0.85 0.18 -21.10
CA VAL A 195 -0.21 0.24 -20.10
C VAL A 195 -0.75 1.66 -20.05
N GLU A 196 -2.05 1.82 -20.27
CA GLU A 196 -2.76 3.06 -20.07
C GLU A 196 -3.63 2.96 -18.82
N ILE A 197 -3.49 3.93 -17.93
CA ILE A 197 -4.33 4.10 -16.76
C ILE A 197 -5.06 5.44 -16.87
N SER A 198 -6.38 5.39 -16.87
CA SER A 198 -7.26 6.57 -16.83
C SER A 198 -8.03 6.56 -15.53
N SER A 199 -8.06 7.68 -14.82
CA SER A 199 -8.86 7.82 -13.61
C SER A 199 -9.62 9.15 -13.59
N ASP A 200 -10.74 9.18 -12.88
CA ASP A 200 -11.52 10.38 -12.64
C ASP A 200 -11.85 10.46 -11.15
N PHE A 201 -11.79 11.66 -10.60
CA PHE A 201 -12.28 11.96 -9.26
C PHE A 201 -12.95 13.33 -9.27
N GLY A 202 -14.27 13.36 -9.11
CA GLY A 202 -15.05 14.61 -9.11
C GLY A 202 -14.86 15.45 -10.38
N GLY A 203 -14.69 14.81 -11.55
CA GLY A 203 -14.41 15.48 -12.82
C GLY A 203 -12.95 15.86 -13.04
N SER A 204 -12.06 15.59 -12.09
CA SER A 204 -10.61 15.74 -12.27
C SER A 204 -10.03 14.49 -12.93
N ARG A 205 -10.03 14.49 -14.26
CA ARG A 205 -9.47 13.39 -15.04
C ARG A 205 -7.95 13.38 -15.03
N GLN A 206 -7.37 12.20 -14.84
CA GLN A 206 -5.94 11.95 -14.89
C GLN A 206 -5.63 10.76 -15.78
N GLU A 207 -4.53 10.83 -16.53
CA GLU A 207 -4.12 9.76 -17.42
C GLU A 207 -2.63 9.51 -17.31
N SER A 208 -2.24 8.24 -17.35
CA SER A 208 -0.86 7.83 -17.46
C SER A 208 -0.70 6.76 -18.54
N LEU A 209 0.33 6.91 -19.37
CA LEU A 209 0.74 5.95 -20.38
C LEU A 209 2.16 5.50 -20.05
N THR A 210 2.32 4.22 -19.78
CA THR A 210 3.61 3.59 -19.50
C THR A 210 3.94 2.58 -20.58
N ARG A 211 5.01 2.86 -21.34
CA ARG A 211 5.57 1.95 -22.34
C ARG A 211 6.63 1.09 -21.71
N ILE A 212 6.53 -0.22 -21.91
CA ILE A 212 7.45 -1.18 -21.31
C ILE A 212 8.28 -1.83 -22.40
N PHE A 213 9.58 -1.95 -22.13
CA PHE A 213 10.58 -2.47 -23.04
C PHE A 213 11.34 -3.63 -22.39
N LYS A 214 11.82 -4.55 -23.21
CA LYS A 214 12.72 -5.62 -22.81
C LYS A 214 14.14 -5.10 -22.67
N GLY A 215 14.75 -5.27 -21.49
CA GLY A 215 16.14 -4.90 -21.23
C GLY A 215 16.43 -3.39 -21.37
N ARG A 216 15.41 -2.55 -21.16
CA ARG A 216 15.48 -1.08 -21.14
C ARG A 216 14.48 -0.55 -20.11
N ASN A 217 14.75 0.62 -19.55
CA ASN A 217 13.85 1.33 -18.66
C ASN A 217 12.51 1.64 -19.34
N ARG A 218 11.42 1.59 -18.57
CA ARG A 218 10.10 2.02 -19.03
C ARG A 218 10.07 3.51 -19.34
N GLU A 219 9.14 3.90 -20.19
CA GLU A 219 8.82 5.31 -20.43
C GLU A 219 7.42 5.60 -19.91
N THR A 220 7.29 6.47 -18.91
CA THR A 220 5.99 6.87 -18.35
C THR A 220 5.72 8.32 -18.68
N ARG A 221 4.56 8.59 -19.30
CA ARG A 221 3.99 9.92 -19.51
C ARG A 221 2.72 10.02 -18.67
N ALA A 222 2.64 10.99 -17.76
CA ALA A 222 1.47 11.18 -16.92
C ALA A 222 1.04 12.65 -16.93
N LEU A 223 -0.27 12.89 -17.02
CA LEU A 223 -0.90 14.21 -16.92
C LEU A 223 -1.69 14.26 -15.62
N GLY A 224 -1.11 14.94 -14.62
CA GLY A 224 -1.58 14.88 -13.24
C GLY A 224 -1.30 13.52 -12.62
N SER A 225 -0.78 13.50 -11.40
CA SER A 225 -0.66 12.26 -10.63
C SER A 225 -0.97 12.56 -9.18
N LYS A 226 -2.22 12.28 -8.83
CA LYS A 226 -2.77 12.38 -7.50
C LYS A 226 -3.44 11.07 -7.14
N ILE A 227 -3.26 10.67 -5.90
CA ILE A 227 -3.93 9.51 -5.30
C ILE A 227 -5.20 9.97 -4.57
N LEU A 228 -6.17 9.08 -4.36
CA LEU A 228 -7.36 9.43 -3.55
C LEU A 228 -6.96 9.72 -2.10
N CYS A 229 -6.20 8.80 -1.52
CA CYS A 229 -5.77 8.89 -0.13
C CYS A 229 -4.52 8.03 0.12
N PRO A 230 -3.77 8.30 1.21
CA PRO A 230 -2.72 7.40 1.67
C PRO A 230 -3.27 6.00 1.90
N THR A 231 -2.71 5.01 1.21
CA THR A 231 -3.21 3.63 1.29
C THR A 231 -2.07 2.68 1.64
N VAL A 232 -2.34 1.77 2.57
CA VAL A 232 -1.42 0.69 2.91
C VAL A 232 -2.10 -0.63 2.62
N PHE A 233 -1.45 -1.46 1.82
CA PHE A 233 -1.82 -2.85 1.64
C PHE A 233 -0.83 -3.71 2.42
N SER A 234 -1.30 -4.66 3.20
CA SER A 234 -0.49 -5.59 3.97
C SER A 234 -1.09 -6.99 3.97
N SER A 235 -0.29 -7.96 4.37
CA SER A 235 -0.64 -9.34 4.67
C SER A 235 0.24 -9.77 5.84
N PRO A 236 -0.17 -10.67 6.74
CA PRO A 236 0.63 -11.00 7.93
C PRO A 236 2.03 -11.54 7.64
N PHE A 237 2.28 -12.10 6.45
CA PHE A 237 3.62 -12.53 6.03
C PHE A 237 4.62 -11.36 5.84
N PHE A 238 4.15 -10.10 5.80
CA PHE A 238 5.00 -8.92 5.60
C PHE A 238 5.83 -8.52 6.83
N LEU A 239 5.62 -9.14 7.99
CA LEU A 239 6.48 -8.93 9.17
C LEU A 239 7.94 -9.36 8.93
N ASN A 240 8.21 -10.08 7.82
CA ASN A 240 9.54 -10.54 7.43
C ASN A 240 10.24 -9.62 6.41
N GLU A 241 9.74 -8.40 6.14
CA GLU A 241 10.42 -7.39 5.30
C GLU A 241 10.84 -6.15 6.14
N PRO A 242 11.90 -6.23 6.98
CA PRO A 242 12.30 -5.16 7.90
C PRO A 242 12.48 -3.80 7.23
N HIS A 243 13.00 -3.78 6.01
CA HIS A 243 13.25 -2.55 5.24
C HIS A 243 11.98 -1.71 5.00
N ARG A 244 10.79 -2.34 4.92
CA ARG A 244 9.54 -1.59 4.72
C ARG A 244 9.08 -0.89 5.99
N HIS A 245 9.31 -1.51 7.15
CA HIS A 245 8.98 -0.89 8.44
C HIS A 245 9.83 0.35 8.70
N THR A 246 11.06 0.40 8.20
CA THR A 246 11.92 1.60 8.23
C THR A 246 11.27 2.77 7.50
N LEU A 247 10.71 2.55 6.31
CA LEU A 247 10.01 3.59 5.55
C LEU A 247 8.76 4.10 6.30
N TYR A 248 7.96 3.19 6.85
CA TYR A 248 6.80 3.54 7.65
C TYR A 248 7.18 4.29 8.94
N TYR A 249 8.28 3.88 9.59
CA TYR A 249 8.83 4.57 10.75
C TYR A 249 9.27 5.99 10.38
N ALA A 250 10.08 6.16 9.34
CA ALA A 250 10.52 7.47 8.87
C ALA A 250 9.33 8.38 8.52
N LYS A 251 8.30 7.85 7.85
CA LYS A 251 7.05 8.57 7.57
C LYS A 251 6.33 8.99 8.86
N SER A 252 6.26 8.10 9.84
CA SER A 252 5.61 8.36 11.14
C SER A 252 6.33 9.43 11.98
N VAL A 253 7.65 9.52 11.86
CA VAL A 253 8.45 10.57 12.51
C VAL A 253 8.16 11.93 11.85
N ARG A 254 8.20 11.99 10.51
CA ARG A 254 7.91 13.22 9.75
C ARG A 254 6.50 13.74 10.01
N SER A 255 5.50 12.86 10.12
CA SER A 255 4.11 13.24 10.40
C SER A 255 3.80 13.46 11.88
N LYS A 256 4.78 13.28 12.78
CA LYS A 256 4.61 13.25 14.25
C LYS A 256 3.65 12.16 14.75
N ALA A 257 3.29 11.20 13.91
CA ALA A 257 2.46 10.06 14.27
C ALA A 257 3.16 9.08 15.22
N LYS A 258 4.50 8.99 15.19
CA LYS A 258 5.28 8.15 16.11
C LYS A 258 4.87 8.37 17.58
N GLN A 259 4.75 9.62 18.01
CA GLN A 259 4.38 9.92 19.41
C GLN A 259 2.97 9.42 19.74
N LYS A 260 2.04 9.46 18.79
CA LYS A 260 0.70 8.89 18.96
C LYS A 260 0.76 7.38 19.14
N ILE A 261 1.61 6.69 18.38
CA ILE A 261 1.83 5.24 18.50
C ILE A 261 2.39 4.89 19.87
N VAL A 262 3.47 5.55 20.29
CA VAL A 262 4.10 5.28 21.59
C VAL A 262 3.12 5.56 22.74
N ASN A 263 2.41 6.68 22.68
CA ASN A 263 1.37 6.99 23.67
C ASN A 263 0.23 5.96 23.67
N PHE A 264 -0.13 5.43 22.51
CA PHE A 264 -1.14 4.37 22.38
C PHE A 264 -0.66 3.07 23.04
N ILE A 265 0.55 2.62 22.72
CA ILE A 265 1.16 1.41 23.29
C ILE A 265 1.25 1.55 24.82
N ARG A 266 1.74 2.69 25.29
CA ARG A 266 1.87 2.98 26.72
C ARG A 266 0.54 2.95 27.45
N ARG A 267 -0.53 3.52 26.88
CA ARG A 267 -1.83 3.61 27.55
C ARG A 267 -2.61 2.30 27.54
N ASN A 268 -2.50 1.52 26.47
CA ASN A 268 -3.40 0.40 26.23
C ASN A 268 -2.73 -0.97 26.36
N ILE A 269 -1.40 -1.06 26.26
CA ILE A 269 -0.68 -2.33 26.13
C ILE A 269 0.40 -2.49 27.21
N VAL A 270 1.46 -1.68 27.19
CA VAL A 270 2.60 -1.79 28.11
C VAL A 270 2.94 -0.42 28.72
N PRO A 271 2.47 -0.11 29.95
CA PRO A 271 2.63 1.21 30.57
C PRO A 271 4.06 1.67 30.84
N THR A 272 5.00 0.73 30.90
CA THR A 272 6.41 0.98 31.22
C THR A 272 7.20 1.49 30.01
N ILE A 273 6.72 1.23 28.79
CA ILE A 273 7.35 1.68 27.55
C ILE A 273 7.20 3.19 27.39
N GLU A 274 8.33 3.87 27.26
CA GLU A 274 8.42 5.32 27.10
C GLU A 274 8.65 5.73 25.65
N ASN A 275 9.40 4.92 24.89
CA ASN A 275 9.75 5.22 23.49
C ASN A 275 10.20 3.96 22.74
N ILE A 276 10.10 3.99 21.40
CA ILE A 276 10.65 2.96 20.51
C ILE A 276 11.35 3.68 19.35
N GLU A 277 12.64 3.40 19.16
CA GLU A 277 13.50 4.11 18.22
C GLU A 277 14.29 3.19 17.30
N LEU A 278 14.42 3.59 16.04
CA LEU A 278 15.33 2.95 15.11
C LEU A 278 16.77 3.36 15.45
N ALA A 279 17.63 2.40 15.75
CA ALA A 279 18.93 2.67 16.37
C ALA A 279 20.14 2.49 15.44
N ASP A 280 20.04 1.77 14.32
CA ASP A 280 21.20 1.44 13.47
C ASP A 280 20.88 1.02 12.02
N GLU A 281 21.94 0.80 11.23
CA GLU A 281 21.91 0.29 9.84
C GLU A 281 21.36 -1.14 9.72
N TRP A 282 21.27 -1.86 10.85
CA TRP A 282 20.71 -3.20 10.92
C TRP A 282 19.19 -3.15 11.02
N HIS A 283 18.63 -1.93 10.99
CA HIS A 283 17.20 -1.65 11.05
C HIS A 283 16.55 -2.17 12.34
N ARG A 284 17.31 -2.16 13.45
CA ARG A 284 16.82 -2.61 14.76
C ARG A 284 16.05 -1.50 15.47
N PHE A 285 15.00 -1.91 16.17
CA PHE A 285 14.21 -1.02 17.01
C PHE A 285 14.59 -1.24 18.47
N LEU A 286 15.09 -0.21 19.14
CA LEU A 286 15.37 -0.24 20.56
C LEU A 286 14.22 0.37 21.35
N VAL A 287 13.92 -0.21 22.51
CA VAL A 287 12.82 0.22 23.37
C VAL A 287 13.41 0.95 24.58
N THR A 288 12.95 2.18 24.82
CA THR A 288 13.17 2.87 26.09
C THR A 288 12.06 2.46 27.03
N ASP A 289 12.42 1.75 28.10
CA ASP A 289 11.49 1.22 29.08
C ASP A 289 11.92 1.62 30.48
N SER A 290 10.99 2.18 31.25
CA SER A 290 11.22 2.68 32.62
C SER A 290 11.69 1.62 33.61
N ILE A 291 11.50 0.33 33.32
CA ILE A 291 11.95 -0.78 34.19
C ILE A 291 13.28 -1.41 33.76
N CYS A 292 13.89 -0.94 32.67
CA CYS A 292 15.13 -1.49 32.14
C CYS A 292 16.27 -0.46 32.20
N ASP A 293 17.43 -0.86 32.73
CA ASP A 293 18.62 0.01 32.82
C ASP A 293 19.27 0.29 31.45
N LYS A 294 19.00 -0.56 30.46
CA LYS A 294 19.46 -0.42 29.07
C LYS A 294 18.24 -0.39 28.15
N ALA A 295 18.44 0.08 26.92
CA ALA A 295 17.42 0.01 25.88
C ALA A 295 17.52 -1.37 25.17
N PRO A 296 16.71 -2.39 25.55
CA PRO A 296 16.69 -3.67 24.87
C PRO A 296 16.21 -3.55 23.43
N ASP A 297 16.54 -4.56 22.61
CA ASP A 297 15.97 -4.70 21.29
C ASP A 297 14.47 -5.05 21.38
N LEU A 298 13.65 -4.51 20.48
CA LEU A 298 12.22 -4.83 20.39
C LEU A 298 11.98 -6.33 20.20
N THR A 299 12.94 -7.04 19.60
CA THR A 299 12.92 -8.50 19.45
C THR A 299 13.01 -9.26 20.78
N GLU A 300 13.54 -8.64 21.83
CA GLU A 300 13.57 -9.20 23.19
C GLU A 300 12.20 -9.14 23.87
N TYR A 301 11.28 -8.30 23.36
CA TYR A 301 9.89 -8.32 23.78
C TYR A 301 9.10 -9.39 23.03
N GLY A 302 8.04 -9.88 23.67
CA GLY A 302 7.14 -10.87 23.08
C GLY A 302 6.56 -10.42 21.73
N GLU A 303 6.33 -11.38 20.84
CA GLU A 303 5.85 -11.17 19.46
C GLU A 303 4.60 -10.27 19.38
N GLY A 304 3.74 -10.31 20.40
CA GLY A 304 2.58 -9.43 20.50
C GLY A 304 2.91 -7.94 20.46
N LEU A 305 3.93 -7.48 21.21
CA LEU A 305 4.33 -6.07 21.21
C LEU A 305 4.94 -5.67 19.86
N GLN A 306 5.79 -6.52 19.29
CA GLN A 306 6.41 -6.28 18.00
C GLN A 306 5.34 -6.02 16.93
N ARG A 307 4.33 -6.90 16.88
CA ARG A 307 3.20 -6.77 15.95
C ARG A 307 2.38 -5.51 16.19
N ILE A 308 2.08 -5.20 17.44
CA ILE A 308 1.35 -3.97 17.78
C ILE A 308 2.10 -2.75 17.26
N PHE A 309 3.41 -2.68 17.48
CA PHE A 309 4.22 -1.57 16.99
C PHE A 309 4.22 -1.48 15.46
N PHE A 310 4.49 -2.59 14.76
CA PHE A 310 4.55 -2.61 13.30
C PHE A 310 3.19 -2.32 12.64
N ILE A 311 2.08 -2.85 13.17
CA ILE A 311 0.74 -2.55 12.68
C ILE A 311 0.40 -1.09 12.94
N SER A 312 0.78 -0.54 14.09
CA SER A 312 0.59 0.89 14.36
C SER A 312 1.33 1.77 13.36
N LEU A 313 2.52 1.37 12.91
CA LEU A 313 3.25 2.06 11.83
C LEU A 313 2.52 2.00 10.48
N LEU A 314 1.87 0.87 10.16
CA LEU A 314 1.05 0.74 8.95
C LEU A 314 -0.13 1.73 8.98
N PHE A 315 -0.88 1.76 10.09
CA PHE A 315 -2.02 2.66 10.27
C PHE A 315 -1.60 4.13 10.26
N ALA A 316 -0.51 4.48 10.93
CA ALA A 316 0.06 5.82 10.89
C ALA A 316 0.48 6.24 9.47
N SER A 317 0.99 5.30 8.68
CA SER A 317 1.38 5.56 7.29
C SER A 317 0.19 5.73 6.35
N ALA A 318 -0.96 5.13 6.69
CA ALA A 318 -2.23 5.30 6.01
C ALA A 318 -3.12 6.40 6.64
N GLN A 319 -2.59 7.26 7.52
CA GLN A 319 -3.40 8.24 8.26
C GLN A 319 -4.33 9.04 7.32
N ASN A 320 -5.58 9.17 7.75
CA ASN A 320 -6.71 9.73 6.98
C ASN A 320 -7.14 8.93 5.74
N GLY A 321 -6.56 7.78 5.44
CA GLY A 321 -6.85 7.00 4.24
C GLY A 321 -7.28 5.56 4.52
N VAL A 322 -6.75 4.61 3.75
CA VAL A 322 -7.25 3.22 3.71
C VAL A 322 -6.18 2.21 4.11
N VAL A 323 -6.57 1.23 4.94
CA VAL A 323 -5.74 0.09 5.31
C VAL A 323 -6.38 -1.19 4.79
N LEU A 324 -5.63 -1.97 4.02
CA LEU A 324 -6.05 -3.25 3.46
C LEU A 324 -5.18 -4.36 4.07
N ILE A 325 -5.78 -5.35 4.72
CA ILE A 325 -5.04 -6.48 5.30
C ILE A 325 -5.62 -7.79 4.73
N ASP A 326 -4.81 -8.47 3.93
CA ASP A 326 -5.19 -9.77 3.37
C ASP A 326 -4.84 -10.91 4.33
N GLU A 327 -5.76 -11.86 4.51
CA GLU A 327 -5.63 -13.06 5.35
C GLU A 327 -5.12 -12.75 6.76
N PHE A 328 -5.77 -11.80 7.46
CA PHE A 328 -5.25 -11.26 8.72
C PHE A 328 -5.07 -12.32 9.82
N GLU A 329 -5.75 -13.46 9.74
CA GLU A 329 -5.65 -14.55 10.70
C GLU A 329 -4.32 -15.32 10.67
N ASN A 330 -3.61 -15.34 9.54
CA ASN A 330 -2.53 -16.31 9.29
C ASN A 330 -1.29 -16.16 10.21
N ALA A 331 -1.23 -15.09 11.00
CA ALA A 331 -0.21 -14.93 12.01
C ALA A 331 -0.77 -14.94 13.44
N ILE A 332 -2.08 -14.80 13.67
CA ILE A 332 -2.63 -14.47 14.99
C ILE A 332 -3.12 -15.74 15.69
N HIS A 333 -2.57 -16.03 16.88
CA HIS A 333 -3.07 -17.12 17.72
C HIS A 333 -4.53 -16.87 18.11
N THR A 334 -5.33 -17.92 18.16
CA THR A 334 -6.80 -17.82 18.30
C THR A 334 -7.23 -17.02 19.53
N ASP A 335 -6.51 -17.16 20.63
CA ASP A 335 -6.82 -16.50 21.90
C ASP A 335 -6.62 -14.97 21.85
N MET A 336 -5.81 -14.49 20.90
CA MET A 336 -5.46 -13.08 20.75
C MET A 336 -6.36 -12.33 19.76
N ILE A 337 -7.25 -13.03 19.03
CA ILE A 337 -8.04 -12.41 17.97
C ILE A 337 -9.01 -11.36 18.52
N ALA A 338 -9.59 -11.60 19.69
CA ALA A 338 -10.53 -10.67 20.32
C ALA A 338 -9.87 -9.33 20.64
N ASP A 339 -8.68 -9.36 21.24
CA ASP A 339 -7.89 -8.18 21.55
C ASP A 339 -7.37 -7.52 20.28
N PHE A 340 -6.99 -8.31 19.28
CA PHE A 340 -6.61 -7.81 17.97
C PHE A 340 -7.73 -7.03 17.28
N ALA A 341 -8.97 -7.50 17.35
CA ALA A 341 -10.12 -6.80 16.77
C ALA A 341 -10.34 -5.42 17.40
N ARG A 342 -10.20 -5.33 18.73
CA ARG A 342 -10.27 -4.04 19.45
C ARG A 342 -9.10 -3.14 19.07
N PHE A 343 -7.89 -3.69 19.05
CA PHE A 343 -6.68 -2.97 18.66
C PHE A 343 -6.79 -2.37 17.25
N ILE A 344 -7.26 -3.15 16.26
CA ILE A 344 -7.50 -2.67 14.89
C ILE A 344 -8.54 -1.55 14.86
N TYR A 345 -9.62 -1.69 15.63
CA TYR A 345 -10.65 -0.65 15.73
C TYR A 345 -10.09 0.65 16.33
N ASP A 346 -9.33 0.56 17.42
CA ASP A 346 -8.77 1.72 18.09
C ASP A 346 -7.74 2.45 17.22
N LEU A 347 -6.91 1.71 16.47
CA LEU A 347 -6.02 2.31 15.48
C LEU A 347 -6.79 2.98 14.33
N ALA A 348 -7.89 2.37 13.88
CA ALA A 348 -8.74 2.95 12.84
C ALA A 348 -9.35 4.28 13.28
N GLU A 349 -9.77 4.40 14.53
CA GLU A 349 -10.23 5.67 15.12
C GLU A 349 -9.07 6.66 15.30
N LEU A 350 -7.94 6.22 15.88
CA LEU A 350 -6.78 7.07 16.19
C LEU A 350 -6.19 7.75 14.95
N PHE A 351 -6.12 7.02 13.82
CA PHE A 351 -5.54 7.50 12.58
C PHE A 351 -6.57 7.91 11.53
N ASN A 352 -7.86 7.88 11.86
CA ASN A 352 -8.96 8.14 10.94
C ASN A 352 -8.82 7.35 9.64
N THR A 353 -8.73 6.02 9.75
CA THR A 353 -8.60 5.14 8.59
C THR A 353 -9.84 4.28 8.39
N GLN A 354 -10.09 3.92 7.14
CA GLN A 354 -11.04 2.88 6.78
C GLN A 354 -10.28 1.59 6.50
N VAL A 355 -10.73 0.49 7.10
CA VAL A 355 -10.03 -0.78 7.11
C VAL A 355 -10.84 -1.82 6.34
N PHE A 356 -10.17 -2.53 5.45
CA PHE A 356 -10.72 -3.68 4.74
C PHE A 356 -9.86 -4.91 5.03
N LEU A 357 -10.51 -5.94 5.54
CA LEU A 357 -9.87 -7.15 6.05
C LEU A 357 -10.42 -8.35 5.28
N THR A 358 -9.59 -9.32 4.94
CA THR A 358 -10.07 -10.61 4.44
C THR A 358 -9.76 -11.73 5.41
N SER A 359 -10.68 -12.68 5.54
CA SER A 359 -10.44 -13.89 6.34
C SER A 359 -11.18 -15.10 5.81
N HIS A 360 -10.56 -16.25 6.00
CA HIS A 360 -11.10 -17.59 5.80
C HIS A 360 -11.49 -18.27 7.11
N SER A 361 -11.18 -17.66 8.26
CA SER A 361 -11.45 -18.21 9.59
C SER A 361 -12.78 -17.70 10.14
N LYS A 362 -13.69 -18.63 10.47
CA LYS A 362 -14.98 -18.28 11.08
C LYS A 362 -14.76 -17.72 12.48
N GLU A 363 -13.86 -18.36 13.22
CA GLU A 363 -13.44 -17.96 14.55
C GLU A 363 -12.95 -16.51 14.53
N CYS A 364 -12.20 -16.12 13.50
CA CYS A 364 -11.72 -14.74 13.34
C CYS A 364 -12.85 -13.75 13.06
N ILE A 365 -13.73 -14.11 12.13
CA ILE A 365 -14.86 -13.26 11.75
C ILE A 365 -15.79 -13.04 12.94
N ASP A 366 -16.14 -14.10 13.67
CA ASP A 366 -17.01 -14.02 14.84
C ASP A 366 -16.35 -13.18 15.95
N ALA A 367 -15.05 -13.38 16.18
CA ALA A 367 -14.32 -12.60 17.17
C ALA A 367 -14.35 -11.09 16.86
N PHE A 368 -14.16 -10.69 15.60
CA PHE A 368 -14.28 -9.28 15.19
C PHE A 368 -15.70 -8.75 15.43
N VAL A 369 -16.70 -9.51 15.00
CA VAL A 369 -18.10 -9.12 15.13
C VAL A 369 -18.52 -8.97 16.58
N MET A 370 -17.99 -9.80 17.48
CA MET A 370 -18.31 -9.77 18.90
C MET A 370 -17.52 -8.71 19.68
N ASN A 371 -16.27 -8.42 19.28
CA ASN A 371 -15.36 -7.61 20.09
C ASN A 371 -15.19 -6.17 19.63
N ILE A 372 -15.64 -5.79 18.43
CA ILE A 372 -15.65 -4.38 18.02
C ILE A 372 -16.56 -3.56 18.95
N PRO A 373 -16.06 -2.45 19.55
CA PRO A 373 -16.82 -1.61 20.48
C PRO A 373 -18.10 -1.03 19.86
N LYS A 374 -18.00 -0.43 18.66
CA LYS A 374 -19.15 0.14 17.94
C LYS A 374 -19.52 -0.73 16.74
N VAL A 375 -20.47 -1.65 16.94
CA VAL A 375 -20.89 -2.62 15.90
C VAL A 375 -21.39 -1.96 14.62
N LYS A 376 -21.95 -0.76 14.71
CA LYS A 376 -22.43 0.01 13.55
C LYS A 376 -21.29 0.44 12.62
N ASP A 377 -20.06 0.46 13.11
CA ASP A 377 -18.86 0.80 12.34
C ASP A 377 -18.26 -0.44 11.66
N LEU A 378 -18.93 -1.60 11.77
CA LEU A 378 -18.57 -2.85 11.13
C LEU A 378 -19.54 -3.19 10.01
N SER A 379 -19.01 -3.65 8.88
CA SER A 379 -19.76 -4.38 7.87
C SER A 379 -19.08 -5.72 7.58
N ALA A 380 -19.88 -6.68 7.11
CA ALA A 380 -19.38 -7.97 6.65
C ALA A 380 -19.94 -8.26 5.25
N CYS A 381 -19.09 -8.75 4.37
CA CYS A 381 -19.43 -9.07 2.99
C CYS A 381 -18.90 -10.46 2.65
N ALA A 382 -19.81 -11.37 2.29
CA ALA A 382 -19.48 -12.71 1.86
C ALA A 382 -19.46 -12.80 0.33
N LEU A 383 -18.32 -13.23 -0.23
CA LEU A 383 -18.18 -13.56 -1.65
C LEU A 383 -18.59 -15.01 -1.86
N VAL A 384 -19.71 -15.21 -2.54
CA VAL A 384 -20.33 -16.52 -2.78
C VAL A 384 -20.21 -16.88 -4.26
N LYS A 385 -20.04 -18.16 -4.58
CA LYS A 385 -20.05 -18.63 -5.97
C LYS A 385 -21.49 -18.81 -6.42
N ASP A 386 -21.85 -18.14 -7.50
CA ASP A 386 -23.12 -18.30 -8.20
C ASP A 386 -22.85 -18.85 -9.61
N GLY A 387 -22.85 -20.17 -9.74
CA GLY A 387 -22.44 -20.87 -10.96
C GLY A 387 -20.98 -20.57 -11.35
N ARG A 388 -20.78 -19.86 -12.47
CA ARG A 388 -19.46 -19.40 -12.93
C ARG A 388 -19.10 -17.99 -12.43
N ASN A 389 -20.06 -17.28 -11.85
CA ASN A 389 -19.91 -15.90 -11.39
C ASN A 389 -19.67 -15.86 -9.87
N ILE A 390 -19.25 -14.70 -9.40
CA ILE A 390 -19.17 -14.37 -7.98
C ILE A 390 -20.32 -13.42 -7.68
N ALA A 391 -21.02 -13.65 -6.59
CA ALA A 391 -22.01 -12.73 -6.04
C ALA A 391 -21.55 -12.27 -4.64
N VAL A 392 -22.09 -11.14 -4.20
CA VAL A 392 -21.80 -10.56 -2.89
C VAL A 392 -23.06 -10.58 -2.02
N ARG A 393 -22.90 -10.94 -0.75
CA ARG A 393 -23.91 -10.82 0.30
C ARG A 393 -23.40 -9.89 1.39
N GLU A 394 -24.08 -8.78 1.59
CA GLU A 394 -23.68 -7.74 2.53
C GLU A 394 -24.52 -7.81 3.81
N PHE A 395 -23.89 -7.58 4.95
CA PHE A 395 -24.53 -7.58 6.26
C PHE A 395 -24.01 -6.43 7.11
N SER A 396 -24.92 -5.66 7.69
CA SER A 396 -24.54 -4.66 8.69
C SER A 396 -23.97 -5.35 9.93
N GLY A 397 -23.02 -4.73 10.62
CA GLY A 397 -22.48 -5.28 11.85
C GLY A 397 -23.57 -5.66 12.88
N PRO A 398 -24.60 -4.82 13.13
CA PRO A 398 -25.70 -5.19 14.03
C PRO A 398 -26.50 -6.40 13.56
N GLU A 399 -26.78 -6.51 12.26
CA GLU A 399 -27.47 -7.65 11.67
C GLU A 399 -26.63 -8.92 11.79
N PHE A 400 -25.36 -8.86 11.41
CA PHE A 400 -24.49 -10.00 11.45
C PHE A 400 -24.25 -10.49 12.89
N ARG A 401 -24.07 -9.56 13.85
CA ARG A 401 -23.97 -9.92 15.28
C ARG A 401 -25.22 -10.66 15.77
N LYS A 402 -26.42 -10.28 15.30
CA LYS A 402 -27.65 -11.02 15.63
C LYS A 402 -27.62 -12.43 15.04
N LEU A 403 -27.19 -12.60 13.79
CA LEU A 403 -27.08 -13.90 13.14
C LEU A 403 -26.09 -14.85 13.84
N VAL A 404 -24.91 -14.34 14.24
CA VAL A 404 -23.93 -15.13 14.99
C VAL A 404 -24.50 -15.56 16.35
N ARG A 405 -25.17 -14.65 17.07
CA ARG A 405 -25.78 -14.97 18.38
C ARG A 405 -26.95 -15.94 18.28
N ALA A 406 -27.78 -15.83 17.24
CA ALA A 406 -29.00 -16.61 17.10
C ALA A 406 -28.77 -18.04 16.60
N GLY A 407 -27.76 -18.23 15.73
CA GLY A 407 -27.59 -19.53 15.05
C GLY A 407 -26.15 -19.88 14.68
N ASN A 408 -25.15 -19.17 15.22
CA ASN A 408 -23.74 -19.41 14.92
C ASN A 408 -23.44 -19.42 13.41
N VAL A 409 -24.12 -18.53 12.67
CA VAL A 409 -24.13 -18.51 11.20
C VAL A 409 -22.71 -18.33 10.65
N ASP A 410 -22.29 -19.23 9.76
CA ASP A 410 -21.01 -19.14 9.05
C ASP A 410 -21.19 -18.44 7.70
N LEU A 411 -20.81 -17.16 7.64
CA LEU A 411 -20.87 -16.36 6.41
C LEU A 411 -20.05 -16.94 5.26
N ARG A 412 -19.01 -17.75 5.53
CA ARG A 412 -18.20 -18.38 4.48
C ARG A 412 -19.03 -19.34 3.63
N ARG A 413 -20.14 -19.84 4.18
CA ARG A 413 -21.06 -20.80 3.57
C ARG A 413 -22.39 -20.18 3.18
N ALA A 414 -22.50 -18.84 3.18
CA ALA A 414 -23.65 -18.16 2.61
C ALA A 414 -23.90 -18.68 1.19
N ARG A 415 -25.15 -18.99 0.87
CA ARG A 415 -25.60 -19.48 -0.44
C ARG A 415 -26.36 -18.39 -1.17
#